data_AF-A0A9P4PW22-F1
#
_entry.id   AF-A0A9P4PW22-F1
#
_cell.length_a   1.000
_cell.length_b   1.000
_cell.length_c   1.000
_cell.angle_alpha   90.00
_cell.angle_beta   90.00
_cell.angle_gamma   90.00
#
_symmetry.space_group_name_H-M   'P 1'
#
loop_
_entity.id
_entity.type
_entity.pdbx_description
1 polymer ?
#
loop_
_entity_poly.entity_id
_entity_poly.type
_entity_poly.pdbx_seq_one_letter_code
_entity_poly.pdbx_strand_id
1 'polypeptide(L)'
;MYTQPYQTENLLPISQPNDTRRPTTTSPIEAELSRQAYSGHRCSLGRWCRICYRPRIARAGSSAIAVIDLHGVSDELMAKQKIAATQAGRPEPYVLSCTVDNAKPEDFQAMHGTVVQRFGGSIYVVINNAAHIEPHGPILESDPDVYWRIWEVNLSGVINVARSFLPTQLSSRVSDNAFCTMINVSSSGALSVRGGSSSYRTSKLT
;
A
#
# COMPACT_ATOMS: atom_id res chain seq x y z
N MET A 1 20.93 51.86 3.66
CA MET A 1 21.86 52.14 2.55
C MET A 1 22.82 50.97 2.46
N TYR A 2 22.78 50.26 1.32
CA TYR A 2 23.70 49.27 0.77
C TYR A 2 24.04 47.97 1.54
N THR A 3 23.36 46.91 1.09
CA THR A 3 23.73 45.49 1.13
C THR A 3 24.91 45.21 0.20
N GLN A 4 25.84 44.34 0.61
CA GLN A 4 26.84 43.75 -0.28
C GLN A 4 26.27 42.52 -1.00
N PRO A 5 26.57 42.29 -2.29
CA PRO A 5 26.03 41.18 -3.07
C PRO A 5 26.83 39.89 -2.83
N TYR A 6 26.13 38.79 -2.59
CA TYR A 6 26.72 37.45 -2.66
C TYR A 6 27.02 37.13 -4.14
N GLN A 7 28.29 36.84 -4.43
CA GLN A 7 28.76 36.42 -5.75
C GLN A 7 28.23 35.02 -6.08
N THR A 8 27.66 34.87 -7.27
CA THR A 8 27.31 33.58 -7.87
C THR A 8 28.58 32.89 -8.38
N GLU A 9 29.01 31.82 -7.71
CA GLU A 9 29.99 30.89 -8.29
C GLU A 9 29.33 30.12 -9.45
N ASN A 10 30.01 30.13 -10.60
CA ASN A 10 29.65 29.42 -11.81
C ASN A 10 29.57 27.89 -11.56
N LEU A 11 28.35 27.36 -11.48
CA LEU A 11 28.11 25.92 -11.57
C LEU A 11 28.16 25.49 -13.04
N LEU A 12 29.11 24.61 -13.36
CA LEU A 12 29.22 23.92 -14.65
C LEU A 12 27.91 23.17 -14.98
N PRO A 13 27.54 23.04 -16.27
CA PRO A 13 26.28 22.39 -16.65
C PRO A 13 26.32 20.89 -16.30
N ILE A 14 25.40 20.47 -15.42
CA ILE A 14 25.18 19.07 -15.08
C ILE A 14 24.59 18.38 -16.32
N SER A 15 25.38 17.52 -16.97
CA SER A 15 24.89 16.63 -18.02
C SER A 15 23.88 15.65 -17.43
N GLN A 16 22.70 15.55 -18.06
CA GLN A 16 21.70 14.58 -17.64
C GLN A 16 22.17 13.15 -17.97
N PRO A 17 22.10 12.19 -17.03
CA PRO A 17 22.36 10.81 -17.36
C PRO A 17 21.15 10.26 -18.13
N ASN A 18 21.40 9.88 -19.37
CA ASN A 18 20.47 9.18 -20.24
C ASN A 18 20.26 7.75 -19.68
N ASP A 19 19.24 7.55 -18.83
CA ASP A 19 18.92 6.24 -18.27
C ASP A 19 17.91 5.50 -19.15
N THR A 20 18.43 4.75 -20.12
CA THR A 20 17.65 3.84 -20.98
C THR A 20 17.58 2.41 -20.44
N ARG A 21 17.92 2.14 -19.17
CA ARG A 21 17.88 0.77 -18.63
C ARG A 21 16.54 0.46 -17.97
N ARG A 22 15.64 -0.22 -18.71
CA ARG A 22 14.56 -1.01 -18.11
C ARG A 22 15.16 -2.03 -17.13
N PRO A 23 14.80 -2.05 -15.83
CA PRO A 23 15.19 -3.14 -14.96
C PRO A 23 14.34 -4.36 -15.33
N THR A 24 14.96 -5.36 -15.94
CA THR A 24 14.38 -6.69 -16.22
C THR A 24 14.59 -7.69 -15.08
N THR A 25 15.16 -7.26 -13.95
CA THR A 25 15.44 -8.13 -12.81
C THR A 25 14.43 -7.89 -11.69
N THR A 26 13.58 -8.89 -11.45
CA THR A 26 12.74 -8.96 -10.24
C THR A 26 13.64 -8.94 -9.00
N SER A 27 13.38 -8.01 -8.09
CA SER A 27 14.13 -7.88 -6.83
C SER A 27 14.02 -9.15 -5.96
N PRO A 28 14.95 -9.40 -5.01
CA PRO A 28 14.87 -10.56 -4.12
C PRO A 28 13.58 -10.63 -3.31
N ILE A 29 13.03 -9.47 -2.94
CA ILE A 29 11.72 -9.36 -2.28
C ILE A 29 10.60 -9.73 -3.27
N GLU A 30 10.70 -9.34 -4.53
CA GLU A 30 9.74 -9.77 -5.57
C GLU A 30 9.85 -11.27 -5.86
N ALA A 31 11.05 -11.86 -5.76
CA ALA A 31 11.25 -13.30 -5.88
C ALA A 31 10.68 -14.05 -4.67
N GLU A 32 10.78 -13.50 -3.46
CA GLU A 32 10.22 -14.07 -2.24
C GLU A 32 8.70 -13.93 -2.19
N LEU A 33 8.15 -12.75 -2.53
CA LEU A 33 6.71 -12.56 -2.72
C LEU A 33 6.17 -13.46 -3.83
N SER A 34 6.95 -13.67 -4.90
CA SER A 34 6.60 -14.65 -5.94
C SER A 34 6.66 -16.07 -5.41
N ARG A 35 7.67 -16.46 -4.61
CA ARG A 35 7.76 -17.81 -3.99
C ARG A 35 6.62 -18.07 -3.00
N GLN A 36 6.30 -17.09 -2.15
CA GLN A 36 5.16 -17.14 -1.23
C GLN A 36 3.83 -17.17 -1.98
N ALA A 37 3.75 -16.51 -3.15
CA ALA A 37 2.66 -16.62 -4.11
C ALA A 37 2.62 -17.95 -4.88
N TYR A 38 3.76 -18.59 -5.17
CA TYR A 38 3.86 -19.85 -5.91
C TYR A 38 3.28 -21.03 -5.11
N SER A 39 3.31 -20.93 -3.78
CA SER A 39 2.45 -21.69 -2.86
C SER A 39 1.00 -21.19 -3.00
N GLY A 40 0.30 -21.61 -4.07
CA GLY A 40 -0.93 -20.98 -4.53
C GLY A 40 -2.03 -20.83 -3.48
N HIS A 41 -2.19 -19.65 -2.86
CA HIS A 41 -3.15 -19.45 -1.78
C HIS A 41 -3.69 -18.00 -1.66
N ARG A 42 -4.76 -17.90 -0.87
CA ARG A 42 -5.94 -17.02 -0.99
C ARG A 42 -5.78 -15.66 -0.28
N CYS A 43 -6.52 -14.64 -0.74
CA CYS A 43 -6.80 -13.36 -0.08
C CYS A 43 -5.65 -12.37 0.17
N SER A 44 -5.76 -11.18 -0.45
CA SER A 44 -5.03 -9.95 -0.10
C SER A 44 -5.93 -8.72 -0.14
N LEU A 45 -5.62 -7.70 0.68
CA LEU A 45 -6.25 -6.36 0.64
C LEU A 45 -5.27 -5.24 0.28
N GLY A 46 -5.66 -4.24 -0.53
CA GLY A 46 -4.91 -2.99 -0.63
C GLY A 46 -5.37 -1.94 -1.67
N ARG A 47 -5.13 -0.64 -1.37
CA ARG A 47 -4.90 0.49 -2.33
C ARG A 47 -4.27 1.74 -1.66
N TRP A 48 -3.65 2.63 -2.47
CA TRP A 48 -2.79 3.84 -2.25
C TRP A 48 -1.24 3.74 -2.27
N CYS A 49 -0.72 3.11 -3.33
CA CYS A 49 0.56 3.44 -3.99
C CYS A 49 0.57 2.72 -5.35
N ARG A 50 1.27 3.24 -6.37
CA ARG A 50 1.26 2.76 -7.78
C ARG A 50 1.67 1.27 -7.94
N ILE A 51 2.21 0.64 -6.89
CA ILE A 51 2.71 -0.73 -6.88
C ILE A 51 1.58 -1.79 -6.75
N CYS A 52 0.50 -1.51 -6.02
CA CYS A 52 -0.61 -2.46 -5.81
C CYS A 52 -1.67 -2.48 -6.94
N TYR A 53 -1.61 -1.54 -7.89
CA TYR A 53 -2.46 -1.57 -9.10
C TYR A 53 -2.12 -2.76 -10.02
N ARG A 54 -0.93 -3.33 -9.90
CA ARG A 54 -0.56 -4.49 -10.70
C ARG A 54 -1.24 -5.73 -10.13
N PRO A 55 -1.91 -6.54 -10.96
CA PRO A 55 -2.67 -7.70 -10.52
C PRO A 55 -1.76 -8.91 -10.20
N ARG A 56 -0.63 -8.66 -9.52
CA ARG A 56 0.37 -9.67 -9.18
C ARG A 56 -0.18 -10.71 -8.21
N ILE A 57 -1.05 -10.28 -7.30
CA ILE A 57 -1.66 -11.18 -6.31
C ILE A 57 -2.74 -12.05 -6.97
N ALA A 58 -3.47 -11.52 -7.94
CA ALA A 58 -4.34 -12.35 -8.77
C ALA A 58 -3.52 -13.38 -9.59
N ARG A 59 -2.38 -12.96 -10.16
CA ARG A 59 -1.46 -13.86 -10.87
C ARG A 59 -0.80 -14.91 -9.98
N ALA A 60 -0.68 -14.64 -8.68
CA ALA A 60 -0.22 -15.60 -7.68
C ALA A 60 -1.18 -16.79 -7.52
N GLY A 61 -2.47 -16.59 -7.83
CA GLY A 61 -3.50 -17.61 -7.64
C GLY A 61 -4.27 -17.47 -6.33
N SER A 62 -4.36 -16.26 -5.78
CA SER A 62 -5.26 -16.01 -4.65
C SER A 62 -6.70 -16.26 -5.06
N SER A 63 -7.43 -17.12 -4.34
CA SER A 63 -8.81 -17.49 -4.70
C SER A 63 -9.86 -16.44 -4.37
N ALA A 64 -9.56 -15.57 -3.41
CA ALA A 64 -10.38 -14.42 -3.03
C ALA A 64 -9.46 -13.19 -2.92
N ILE A 65 -9.95 -11.99 -3.18
CA ILE A 65 -9.21 -10.72 -3.08
C ILE A 65 -10.22 -9.65 -2.66
N ALA A 66 -9.93 -8.87 -1.60
CA ALA A 66 -10.75 -7.71 -1.25
C ALA A 66 -9.97 -6.44 -1.57
N VAL A 67 -10.51 -5.53 -2.37
CA VAL A 67 -9.86 -4.25 -2.69
C VAL A 67 -10.59 -3.16 -1.92
N ILE A 68 -9.83 -2.39 -1.15
CA ILE A 68 -10.35 -1.29 -0.36
C ILE A 68 -9.85 0.02 -0.93
N ASP A 69 -10.73 1.00 -1.05
CA ASP A 69 -10.35 2.38 -1.34
C ASP A 69 -11.29 3.38 -0.65
N LEU A 70 -10.80 4.57 -0.29
CA LEU A 70 -11.63 5.64 0.26
C LEU A 70 -12.68 6.16 -0.74
N HIS A 71 -12.35 6.18 -2.03
CA HIS A 71 -13.20 6.70 -3.10
C HIS A 71 -13.95 5.61 -3.86
N GLY A 72 -13.93 4.39 -3.34
CA GLY A 72 -14.48 3.23 -4.00
C GLY A 72 -13.58 2.66 -5.09
N VAL A 73 -13.98 1.51 -5.61
CA VAL A 73 -13.19 0.71 -6.52
C VAL A 73 -13.94 0.53 -7.83
N SER A 74 -13.31 0.86 -8.95
CA SER A 74 -13.94 0.72 -10.26
C SER A 74 -14.10 -0.74 -10.68
N ASP A 75 -15.18 -1.04 -11.40
CA ASP A 75 -15.43 -2.37 -11.98
C ASP A 75 -14.33 -2.81 -12.94
N GLU A 76 -13.74 -1.85 -13.67
CA GLU A 76 -12.61 -2.10 -14.56
C GLU A 76 -11.41 -2.68 -13.80
N LEU A 77 -11.13 -2.18 -12.59
CA LEU A 77 -10.06 -2.73 -11.78
C LEU A 77 -10.38 -4.16 -11.36
N MET A 78 -11.60 -4.40 -10.90
CA MET A 78 -12.05 -5.71 -10.45
C MET A 78 -11.90 -6.74 -11.58
N ALA A 79 -12.31 -6.36 -12.79
CA ALA A 79 -12.12 -7.14 -14.01
C ALA A 79 -10.62 -7.37 -14.32
N LYS A 80 -9.76 -6.35 -14.18
CA LYS A 80 -8.31 -6.50 -14.39
C LYS A 80 -7.66 -7.52 -13.45
N GLN A 81 -8.12 -7.62 -12.21
CA GLN A 81 -7.64 -8.66 -11.29
C GLN A 81 -8.01 -10.05 -11.80
N LYS A 82 -9.28 -10.25 -12.17
CA LYS A 82 -9.78 -11.52 -12.72
C LYS A 82 -9.03 -11.94 -13.99
N ILE A 83 -8.95 -11.04 -14.96
CA ILE A 83 -8.27 -11.27 -16.24
C ILE A 83 -6.81 -11.68 -16.01
N ALA A 84 -6.11 -11.01 -15.10
CA ALA A 84 -4.72 -11.30 -14.84
C ALA A 84 -4.48 -12.67 -14.19
N ALA A 85 -5.38 -13.13 -13.32
CA ALA A 85 -5.31 -14.50 -12.79
C ALA A 85 -5.42 -15.52 -13.94
N THR A 86 -6.42 -15.35 -14.80
CA THR A 86 -6.64 -16.23 -15.97
C THR A 86 -5.46 -16.20 -16.94
N GLN A 87 -4.89 -15.02 -17.22
CA GLN A 87 -3.68 -14.88 -18.06
C GLN A 87 -2.44 -15.55 -17.45
N ALA A 88 -2.41 -15.75 -16.14
CA ALA A 88 -1.35 -16.50 -15.45
C ALA A 88 -1.66 -17.99 -15.30
N GLY A 89 -2.72 -18.50 -15.94
CA GLY A 89 -3.14 -19.90 -15.83
C GLY A 89 -3.70 -20.26 -14.46
N ARG A 90 -4.20 -19.27 -13.70
CA ARG A 90 -4.82 -19.46 -12.39
C ARG A 90 -6.36 -19.40 -12.52
N PRO A 91 -7.11 -20.08 -11.63
CA PRO A 91 -8.55 -19.92 -11.56
C PRO A 91 -8.95 -18.46 -11.31
N GLU A 92 -10.11 -18.06 -11.81
CA GLU A 92 -10.64 -16.72 -11.57
C GLU A 92 -10.87 -16.50 -10.06
N PRO A 93 -10.32 -15.42 -9.46
CA PRO A 93 -10.54 -15.09 -8.07
C PRO A 93 -11.94 -14.51 -7.84
N TYR A 94 -12.50 -14.76 -6.66
CA TYR A 94 -13.57 -13.95 -6.13
C TYR A 94 -13.02 -12.58 -5.70
N VAL A 95 -13.47 -11.49 -6.32
CA VAL A 95 -12.98 -10.14 -6.00
C VAL A 95 -14.11 -9.35 -5.35
N LEU A 96 -13.87 -8.82 -4.15
CA LEU A 96 -14.77 -7.96 -3.39
C LEU A 96 -14.22 -6.52 -3.37
N SER A 97 -15.07 -5.52 -3.59
CA SER A 97 -14.71 -4.11 -3.41
C SER A 97 -15.35 -3.55 -2.14
N CYS A 98 -14.62 -2.70 -1.43
CA CYS A 98 -15.14 -2.00 -0.25
C CYS A 98 -14.69 -0.54 -0.27
N THR A 99 -15.61 0.36 0.05
CA THR A 99 -15.31 1.78 0.26
C THR A 99 -15.08 2.01 1.75
N VAL A 100 -13.87 2.37 2.16
CA VAL A 100 -13.49 2.48 3.57
C VAL A 100 -12.48 3.59 3.77
N ASP A 101 -12.69 4.40 4.81
CA ASP A 101 -11.66 5.28 5.34
C ASP A 101 -10.84 4.55 6.40
N ASN A 102 -9.54 4.35 6.17
CA ASN A 102 -8.71 3.63 7.13
C ASN A 102 -8.40 4.43 8.39
N ALA A 103 -8.57 5.74 8.37
CA ALA A 103 -8.50 6.54 9.58
C ALA A 103 -9.68 6.30 10.53
N LYS A 104 -10.78 5.69 10.06
CA LYS A 104 -11.99 5.42 10.85
C LYS A 104 -12.07 3.95 11.28
N PRO A 105 -11.87 3.65 12.57
CA PRO A 105 -11.93 2.28 13.08
C PRO A 105 -13.26 1.56 12.79
N GLU A 106 -14.37 2.28 12.87
CA GLU A 106 -15.72 1.76 12.66
C GLU A 106 -15.94 1.22 11.23
N ASP A 107 -15.44 1.91 10.21
CA ASP A 107 -15.52 1.46 8.82
C ASP A 107 -14.75 0.15 8.64
N PHE A 108 -13.62 0.01 9.33
CA PHE A 108 -12.79 -1.20 9.31
C PHE A 108 -13.46 -2.40 9.98
N GLN A 109 -14.20 -2.18 11.07
CA GLN A 109 -14.96 -3.24 11.74
C GLN A 109 -16.11 -3.75 10.86
N ALA A 110 -16.86 -2.85 10.24
CA ALA A 110 -17.94 -3.21 9.33
C ALA A 110 -17.43 -3.96 8.09
N MET A 111 -16.34 -3.48 7.51
CA MET A 111 -15.71 -4.12 6.35
C MET A 111 -15.10 -5.47 6.72
N HIS A 112 -14.44 -5.61 7.88
CA HIS A 112 -13.91 -6.88 8.38
C HIS A 112 -14.99 -7.96 8.43
N GLY A 113 -16.16 -7.67 9.03
CA GLY A 113 -17.28 -8.61 9.08
C GLY A 113 -17.72 -9.08 7.70
N THR A 114 -17.79 -8.14 6.74
CA THR A 114 -18.13 -8.45 5.34
C THR A 114 -17.08 -9.35 4.69
N VAL A 115 -15.79 -9.03 4.84
CA VAL A 115 -14.69 -9.80 4.24
C VAL A 115 -14.64 -11.21 4.82
N VAL A 116 -14.69 -11.35 6.14
CA VAL A 116 -14.66 -12.65 6.83
C VAL A 116 -15.84 -13.53 6.40
N GLN A 117 -17.05 -12.95 6.33
CA GLN A 117 -18.23 -13.68 5.86
C GLN A 117 -18.07 -14.17 4.42
N ARG A 118 -17.60 -13.30 3.52
CA ARG A 118 -17.46 -13.64 2.09
C ARG A 118 -16.30 -14.59 1.82
N PHE A 119 -15.24 -14.57 2.64
CA PHE A 119 -14.02 -15.35 2.42
C PHE A 119 -13.99 -16.64 3.24
N GLY A 120 -15.07 -16.96 3.97
CA GLY A 120 -15.20 -18.21 4.71
C GLY A 120 -14.36 -18.26 5.98
N GLY A 121 -14.12 -17.12 6.62
CA GLY A 121 -13.46 -17.06 7.93
C GLY A 121 -11.96 -16.81 7.90
N SER A 122 -11.28 -17.07 6.79
CA SER A 122 -9.81 -17.09 6.76
C SER A 122 -9.20 -15.99 5.90
N ILE A 123 -8.20 -15.32 6.47
CA ILE A 123 -7.46 -14.22 5.85
C ILE A 123 -5.97 -14.50 6.09
N TYR A 124 -5.18 -14.54 5.01
CA TYR A 124 -3.78 -14.94 5.10
C TYR A 124 -2.82 -13.77 4.89
N VAL A 125 -3.12 -12.89 3.93
CA VAL A 125 -2.29 -11.73 3.59
C VAL A 125 -3.10 -10.44 3.73
N VAL A 126 -2.51 -9.46 4.42
CA VAL A 126 -3.06 -8.10 4.54
C VAL A 126 -1.99 -7.11 4.11
N ILE A 127 -2.33 -6.18 3.23
CA ILE A 127 -1.38 -5.18 2.72
C ILE A 127 -1.85 -3.78 3.08
N ASN A 128 -1.16 -3.17 4.03
CA ASN A 128 -1.32 -1.80 4.46
C ASN A 128 -0.66 -0.87 3.45
N ASN A 129 -1.39 -0.61 2.38
CA ASN A 129 -0.94 0.25 1.28
C ASN A 129 -1.60 1.63 1.31
N ALA A 130 -2.66 1.83 2.09
CA ALA A 130 -3.37 3.10 2.19
C ALA A 130 -2.41 4.23 2.62
N ALA A 131 -2.41 5.35 1.90
CA ALA A 131 -1.53 6.47 2.19
C ALA A 131 -2.09 7.81 1.70
N HIS A 132 -1.90 8.85 2.51
CA HIS A 132 -2.13 10.25 2.16
C HIS A 132 -0.80 10.98 2.06
N ILE A 133 -0.72 11.95 1.14
CA ILE A 133 0.46 12.79 0.92
C ILE A 133 -0.01 14.23 0.65
N GLU A 134 0.61 15.20 1.31
CA GLU A 134 0.35 16.62 1.08
C GLU A 134 1.23 17.19 -0.06
N PRO A 135 0.83 18.33 -0.65
CA PRO A 135 1.74 19.15 -1.44
C PRO A 135 3.00 19.50 -0.65
N HIS A 136 4.14 19.55 -1.32
CA HIS A 136 5.39 19.83 -0.62
C HIS A 136 5.47 21.30 -0.22
N GLY A 137 5.77 21.60 1.05
CA GLY A 137 5.86 22.98 1.52
C GLY A 137 6.50 23.16 2.90
N PRO A 138 6.94 24.39 3.24
CA PRO A 138 7.40 24.72 4.59
C PRO A 138 6.29 24.49 5.63
N ILE A 139 6.66 24.03 6.84
CA ILE A 139 5.70 23.74 7.92
C ILE A 139 4.85 24.96 8.31
N LEU A 140 5.38 26.18 8.18
CA LEU A 140 4.67 27.42 8.48
C LEU A 140 3.59 27.76 7.44
N GLU A 141 3.66 27.15 6.25
CA GLU A 141 2.71 27.33 5.16
C GLU A 141 1.76 26.12 5.04
N SER A 142 2.04 25.03 5.77
CA SER A 142 1.21 23.83 5.80
C SER A 142 -0.09 24.08 6.56
N ASP A 143 -1.19 23.53 6.02
CA ASP A 143 -2.46 23.44 6.74
C ASP A 143 -2.33 22.38 7.87
N PRO A 144 -2.53 22.76 9.15
CA PRO A 144 -2.43 21.83 10.27
C PRO A 144 -3.36 20.62 10.17
N ASP A 145 -4.56 20.78 9.61
CA ASP A 145 -5.55 19.71 9.51
C ASP A 145 -5.12 18.69 8.46
N VAL A 146 -4.61 19.16 7.32
CA VAL A 146 -4.03 18.29 6.27
C VAL A 146 -2.78 17.58 6.80
N TYR A 147 -1.94 18.31 7.54
CA TYR A 147 -0.73 17.76 8.14
C TYR A 147 -1.08 16.62 9.11
N TRP A 148 -2.08 16.81 9.97
CA TRP A 148 -2.53 15.79 10.92
C TRP A 148 -3.20 14.61 10.22
N ARG A 149 -3.98 14.88 9.18
CA ARG A 149 -4.66 13.84 8.38
C ARG A 149 -3.70 12.79 7.83
N ILE A 150 -2.47 13.18 7.49
CA ILE A 150 -1.42 12.25 7.06
C ILE A 150 -1.13 11.20 8.13
N TRP A 151 -1.04 11.60 9.40
CA TRP A 151 -0.80 10.68 10.50
C TRP A 151 -1.99 9.77 10.75
N GLU A 152 -3.21 10.30 10.66
CA GLU A 152 -4.42 9.49 10.77
C GLU A 152 -4.47 8.38 9.71
N VAL A 153 -4.15 8.71 8.46
CA VAL A 153 -4.21 7.73 7.36
C VAL A 153 -3.00 6.80 7.38
N ASN A 154 -1.78 7.32 7.48
CA ASN A 154 -0.55 6.55 7.27
C ASN A 154 -0.10 5.78 8.51
N LEU A 155 -0.44 6.24 9.71
CA LEU A 155 -0.06 5.59 10.97
C LEU A 155 -1.27 4.98 11.68
N SER A 156 -2.26 5.80 12.05
CA SER A 156 -3.44 5.30 12.76
C SER A 156 -4.19 4.27 11.91
N GLY A 157 -4.31 4.51 10.60
CA GLY A 157 -4.95 3.56 9.70
C GLY A 157 -4.27 2.21 9.59
N VAL A 158 -2.94 2.15 9.68
CA VAL A 158 -2.19 0.87 9.73
C VAL A 158 -2.50 0.13 11.02
N ILE A 159 -2.56 0.85 12.15
CA ILE A 159 -2.94 0.28 13.45
C ILE A 159 -4.37 -0.24 13.40
N ASN A 160 -5.32 0.50 12.82
CA ASN A 160 -6.71 0.08 12.67
C ASN A 160 -6.82 -1.22 11.87
N VAL A 161 -6.11 -1.32 10.74
CA VAL A 161 -6.09 -2.55 9.94
C VAL A 161 -5.52 -3.71 10.78
N ALA A 162 -4.40 -3.49 11.46
CA ALA A 162 -3.77 -4.52 12.27
C ALA A 162 -4.70 -5.02 13.38
N ARG A 163 -5.36 -4.10 14.09
CA ARG A 163 -6.32 -4.45 15.17
C ARG A 163 -7.52 -5.22 14.65
N SER A 164 -8.00 -4.93 13.44
CA SER A 164 -9.15 -5.62 12.85
C SER A 164 -8.80 -7.00 12.29
N PHE A 165 -7.68 -7.14 11.59
CA PHE A 165 -7.38 -8.38 10.84
C PHE A 165 -6.42 -9.34 11.54
N LEU A 166 -5.48 -8.84 12.34
CA LEU A 166 -4.48 -9.69 12.98
C LEU A 166 -5.09 -10.79 13.86
N PRO A 167 -6.17 -10.55 14.65
CA PRO A 167 -6.82 -11.61 15.41
C PRO A 167 -7.34 -12.74 14.52
N THR A 168 -7.96 -12.41 13.38
CA THR A 168 -8.43 -13.40 12.40
C THR A 168 -7.28 -14.16 11.77
N GLN A 169 -6.20 -13.48 11.36
CA GLN A 169 -5.03 -14.14 10.77
C GLN A 169 -4.37 -15.12 11.76
N LEU A 170 -4.26 -14.71 13.04
CA LEU A 170 -3.71 -15.58 14.10
C LEU A 170 -4.62 -16.78 14.38
N SER A 171 -5.95 -16.58 14.41
CA SER A 171 -6.91 -17.66 14.56
C SER A 171 -6.78 -18.68 13.42
N SER A 172 -6.75 -18.23 12.16
CA SER A 172 -6.56 -19.11 11.00
C SER A 172 -5.21 -19.83 11.01
N ARG A 173 -4.15 -19.18 11.51
CA ARG A 173 -2.85 -19.84 11.68
C ARG A 173 -2.91 -20.99 12.69
N VAL A 174 -3.63 -20.81 13.79
CA VAL A 174 -3.79 -21.85 14.82
C VAL A 174 -4.68 -23.00 14.34
N SER A 175 -5.80 -22.70 13.67
CA SER A 175 -6.75 -23.73 13.24
C SER A 175 -6.31 -24.49 11.99
N ASP A 176 -5.75 -23.79 11.00
CA ASP A 176 -5.55 -24.32 9.64
C ASP A 176 -4.06 -24.46 9.29
N ASN A 177 -3.15 -24.19 10.24
CA ASN A 177 -1.71 -24.02 10.01
C ASN A 177 -1.42 -23.04 8.86
N ALA A 178 -2.25 -22.01 8.73
CA ALA A 178 -2.21 -21.10 7.61
C ALA A 178 -1.18 -19.98 7.77
N PHE A 179 -0.79 -19.38 6.65
CA PHE A 179 0.08 -18.21 6.65
C PHE A 179 -0.60 -17.00 7.30
N CYS A 180 0.19 -16.23 8.03
CA CYS A 180 -0.22 -15.00 8.69
C CYS A 180 0.80 -13.93 8.32
N THR A 181 0.55 -13.22 7.22
CA THR A 181 1.46 -12.20 6.68
C THR A 181 0.77 -10.84 6.65
N MET A 182 1.41 -9.83 7.24
CA MET A 182 1.00 -8.44 7.16
C MET A 182 2.13 -7.64 6.53
N ILE A 183 1.81 -6.84 5.51
CA ILE A 183 2.79 -6.08 4.73
C ILE A 183 2.46 -4.60 4.87
N ASN A 184 3.37 -3.82 5.44
CA ASN A 184 3.27 -2.36 5.52
C ASN A 184 4.05 -1.72 4.36
N VAL A 185 3.39 -0.86 3.59
CA VAL A 185 4.02 -0.14 2.47
C VAL A 185 4.60 1.19 2.97
N SER A 186 5.90 1.15 3.26
CA SER A 186 6.70 2.32 3.61
C SER A 186 7.20 3.07 2.34
N SER A 187 8.12 4.02 2.51
CA SER A 187 8.72 4.85 1.46
C SER A 187 10.20 5.10 1.75
N SER A 188 11.02 5.33 0.72
CA SER A 188 12.38 5.87 0.91
C SER A 188 12.38 7.23 1.63
N GLY A 189 11.22 7.90 1.67
CA GLY A 189 10.98 9.06 2.52
C GLY A 189 11.23 8.82 4.01
N ALA A 190 11.05 7.59 4.49
CA ALA A 190 11.32 7.21 5.88
C ALA A 190 12.82 7.17 6.22
N LEU A 191 13.68 7.00 5.22
CA LEU A 191 15.12 6.80 5.41
C LEU A 191 15.94 8.09 5.21
N SER A 192 15.30 9.18 4.80
CA SER A 192 15.99 10.43 4.48
C SER A 192 15.19 11.64 4.90
N VAL A 193 15.87 12.68 5.37
CA VAL A 193 15.24 13.98 5.64
C VAL A 193 15.36 14.83 4.38
N ARG A 194 14.23 15.30 3.85
CA ARG A 194 14.18 16.34 2.82
C ARG A 194 13.16 17.38 3.22
N GLY A 195 13.48 18.65 2.98
CA GLY A 195 12.57 19.75 3.22
C GLY A 195 11.25 19.57 2.46
N GLY A 196 10.17 20.09 3.03
CA GLY A 196 8.88 20.19 2.35
C GLY A 196 7.93 19.01 2.51
N SER A 197 8.23 17.97 3.28
CA SER A 197 7.33 16.79 3.39
C SER A 197 7.46 16.08 4.74
N SER A 198 7.58 16.86 5.82
CA SER A 198 7.93 16.30 7.14
C SER A 198 6.87 15.30 7.63
N SER A 199 5.59 15.65 7.61
CA SER A 199 4.45 14.77 7.99
C SER A 199 4.47 13.43 7.23
N TYR A 200 4.55 13.48 5.91
CA TYR A 200 4.54 12.29 5.06
C TYR A 200 5.72 11.39 5.35
N ARG A 201 6.93 11.97 5.44
CA ARG A 201 8.16 11.19 5.67
C ARG A 201 8.19 10.54 7.04
N THR A 202 7.84 11.28 8.09
CA THR A 202 7.81 10.74 9.46
C THR A 202 6.70 9.70 9.62
N SER A 203 5.55 9.89 8.98
CA SER A 203 4.46 8.90 9.02
C SER A 203 4.77 7.58 8.31
N LYS A 204 5.83 7.52 7.50
CA LYS A 204 6.27 6.29 6.81
C LYS A 204 7.26 5.43 7.61
N LEU A 205 7.55 5.77 8.86
CA LEU A 205 8.34 4.93 9.78
C LEU A 205 7.59 3.67 10.30
N THR A 206 6.41 3.38 9.75
CA THR A 206 5.51 2.24 10.05
C THR A 206 5.88 0.94 9.36
#